data_AF-A0A949HWE5-F1
#
_entry.id   AF-A0A949HWE5-F1
#
_cell.length_a   1.000
_cell.length_b   1.000
_cell.length_c   1.000
_cell.angle_alpha   90.00
_cell.angle_beta   90.00
_cell.angle_gamma   90.00
#
_symmetry.space_group_name_H-M   'P 1'
#
loop_
_entity.id
_entity.type
_entity.pdbx_description
1 polymer ?
#
loop_
_entity_poly.entity_id
_entity_poly.type
_entity_poly.pdbx_seq_one_letter_code
_entity_poly.pdbx_strand_id
1 'polypeptide(L)'
;MKRLLIAIFLAVFVPLGIASYAVLTVLLAFFQSPQELTNSIGMKFRRIAPGSYLMGTQEHPGSPKIGEQVHRVKINHPFYLGVYEVTQAQYERIMGTTPSFYQAPNIQPAFLHPNRSAPKSDTSGYPVEKVSWEDATEFCERLSDLAEEKAAGRIYHLPTEAQWEYACRAGTKSSFSFDGEPNNLGEYGWYWDNSRGQTHPVGELKPNAWGLYDMHGNVSEWCLDWFDQYPETTQTD
;
A
#
# COMPACT_ATOMS: atom_id res chain seq x y z
N MET A 1 34.28 19.30 10.65
CA MET A 1 33.78 19.70 11.98
C MET A 1 32.27 19.94 11.92
N LYS A 2 31.46 18.89 12.15
CA LYS A 2 30.02 19.02 12.43
C LYS A 2 29.79 18.22 13.72
N ARG A 3 29.31 18.91 14.75
CA ARG A 3 29.22 18.40 16.13
C ARG A 3 28.07 17.41 16.23
N LEU A 4 28.43 16.17 16.58
CA LEU A 4 27.54 15.12 17.00
C LEU A 4 26.98 15.49 18.39
N LEU A 5 25.70 15.86 18.47
CA LEU A 5 25.00 16.04 19.74
C LEU A 5 24.62 14.64 20.25
N ILE A 6 25.49 14.06 21.08
CA ILE A 6 25.16 12.91 21.92
C ILE A 6 24.30 13.44 23.07
N ALA A 7 22.98 13.21 23.00
CA ALA A 7 22.10 13.44 24.13
C ALA A 7 22.34 12.36 25.19
N ILE A 8 23.11 12.69 26.22
CA ILE A 8 23.26 11.86 27.42
C ILE A 8 21.98 12.03 28.24
N PHE A 9 21.07 11.06 28.19
CA PHE A 9 19.96 10.97 29.12
C PHE A 9 20.49 10.45 30.47
N LEU A 10 20.55 11.34 31.47
CA LEU A 10 20.68 10.96 32.87
C LEU A 10 19.39 10.21 33.27
N ALA A 11 19.48 8.89 33.39
CA ALA A 11 18.41 8.07 33.95
C ALA A 11 18.30 8.34 35.45
N VAL A 12 17.35 9.17 35.86
CA VAL A 12 16.90 9.23 37.25
C VAL A 12 16.13 7.93 37.52
N PHE A 13 16.73 7.03 38.30
CA PHE A 13 16.13 5.74 38.65
C PHE A 13 15.02 5.94 39.68
N VAL A 14 13.82 6.28 39.22
CA VAL A 14 12.61 6.21 40.04
C VAL A 14 12.11 4.76 39.97
N PRO A 15 11.92 4.06 41.10
CA PRO A 15 11.40 2.70 41.08
C PRO A 15 9.93 2.75 40.66
N LEU A 16 9.69 2.57 39.37
CA LEU A 16 8.36 2.45 38.79
C LEU A 16 7.84 1.02 39.03
N GLY A 17 6.60 0.89 39.49
CA GLY A 17 5.95 -0.42 39.68
C GLY A 17 5.85 -1.21 38.37
N ILE A 18 5.68 -2.54 38.46
CA ILE A 18 5.69 -3.47 37.32
C ILE A 18 4.76 -3.02 36.17
N ALA A 19 3.57 -2.48 36.49
CA ALA A 19 2.64 -1.94 35.50
C ALA A 19 3.20 -0.71 34.76
N SER A 20 3.88 0.19 35.47
CA SER A 20 4.53 1.37 34.89
C SER A 20 5.74 1.01 34.03
N TYR A 21 6.45 -0.08 34.36
CA TYR A 21 7.56 -0.58 33.54
C TYR A 21 7.06 -1.16 32.21
N ALA A 22 5.96 -1.94 32.24
CA ALA A 22 5.33 -2.48 31.03
C ALA A 22 4.75 -1.38 30.13
N VAL A 23 4.15 -0.34 30.72
CA VAL A 23 3.66 0.83 29.96
C VAL A 23 4.85 1.59 29.35
N LEU A 24 5.95 1.75 30.08
CA LEU A 24 7.16 2.43 29.57
C LEU A 24 7.84 1.64 28.44
N THR A 25 7.92 0.30 28.52
CA THR A 25 8.50 -0.52 27.45
C THR A 25 7.62 -0.54 26.19
N VAL A 26 6.29 -0.57 26.33
CA VAL A 26 5.37 -0.44 25.20
C VAL A 26 5.51 0.94 24.55
N LEU A 27 5.54 2.02 25.34
CA LEU A 27 5.75 3.37 24.82
C LEU A 27 7.10 3.53 24.10
N LEU A 28 8.18 2.97 24.64
CA LEU A 28 9.51 2.98 23.99
C LEU A 28 9.51 2.18 22.67
N ALA A 29 8.84 1.03 22.61
CA ALA A 29 8.72 0.25 21.38
C ALA A 29 7.91 0.99 20.29
N PHE A 30 6.87 1.74 20.66
CA PHE A 30 6.13 2.61 19.75
C PHE A 30 7.00 3.74 19.16
N PHE A 31 7.96 4.26 19.92
CA PHE A 31 8.92 5.27 19.45
C PHE A 31 10.10 4.71 18.64
N GLN A 32 10.27 3.38 18.58
CA GLN A 32 11.42 2.75 17.93
C GLN A 32 11.16 2.28 16.50
N SER A 33 9.90 2.06 16.10
CA SER A 33 9.58 1.63 14.74
C SER A 33 9.65 2.80 13.75
N PRO A 34 10.42 2.68 12.66
CA PRO A 34 10.59 3.79 11.71
C PRO A 34 9.30 4.08 10.95
N GLN A 35 9.07 5.35 10.61
CA GLN A 35 7.89 5.75 9.80
C GLN A 35 7.96 5.19 8.37
N GLU A 36 9.18 5.01 7.86
CA GLU A 36 9.47 4.45 6.55
C GLU A 36 10.47 3.31 6.70
N LEU A 37 10.27 2.24 5.94
CA LEU A 37 11.13 1.08 5.90
C LEU A 37 11.54 0.82 4.44
N THR A 38 12.78 0.40 4.21
CA THR A 38 13.20 -0.16 2.92
C THR A 38 13.72 -1.57 3.16
N ASN A 39 13.21 -2.55 2.42
CA ASN A 39 13.61 -3.94 2.56
C ASN A 39 14.85 -4.28 1.72
N SER A 40 15.31 -5.54 1.78
CA SER A 40 16.53 -6.02 1.10
C SER A 40 16.49 -5.93 -0.43
N ILE A 41 15.29 -5.84 -1.03
CA ILE A 41 15.11 -5.69 -2.48
C ILE A 41 14.76 -4.26 -2.90
N GLY A 42 14.80 -3.30 -1.97
CA GLY A 42 14.56 -1.88 -2.26
C GLY A 42 13.09 -1.47 -2.27
N MET A 43 12.16 -2.34 -1.88
CA MET A 43 10.75 -1.94 -1.69
C MET A 43 10.66 -1.01 -0.49
N LYS A 44 9.91 0.08 -0.65
CA LYS A 44 9.62 1.04 0.41
C LYS A 44 8.27 0.72 1.05
N PHE A 45 8.20 0.81 2.37
CA PHE A 45 6.98 0.62 3.12
C PHE A 45 6.72 1.80 4.06
N ARG A 46 5.45 2.13 4.22
CA ARG A 46 4.95 3.17 5.11
C ARG A 46 4.32 2.53 6.33
N ARG A 47 4.72 2.96 7.53
CA ARG A 47 4.03 2.56 8.76
C ARG A 47 2.67 3.25 8.87
N ILE A 48 1.60 2.47 8.90
CA ILE A 48 0.23 2.93 9.09
C ILE A 48 -0.15 2.77 10.55
N ALA A 49 -0.65 3.84 11.17
CA ALA A 49 -1.02 3.83 12.58
C ALA A 49 -2.40 3.18 12.80
N PRO A 50 -2.62 2.50 13.94
CA PRO A 50 -3.95 2.04 14.33
C PRO A 50 -4.97 3.17 14.30
N GLY A 51 -6.22 2.83 14.06
CA GLY A 51 -7.30 3.81 14.05
C GLY A 51 -8.65 3.20 13.72
N SER A 52 -9.59 4.05 13.39
CA SER A 52 -10.93 3.61 12.99
C SER A 52 -11.48 4.53 11.93
N TYR A 53 -12.23 3.97 11.00
CA TYR A 53 -12.86 4.69 9.91
C TYR A 53 -14.20 4.06 9.54
N LEU A 54 -14.92 4.71 8.64
CA LEU A 54 -16.11 4.15 8.01
C LEU A 54 -15.69 3.60 6.65
N MET A 55 -15.82 2.28 6.50
CA MET A 55 -15.53 1.57 5.25
C MET A 55 -16.77 1.53 4.37
N GLY A 56 -16.59 1.54 3.06
CA GLY A 56 -17.66 1.51 2.07
C GLY A 56 -18.20 2.89 1.68
N THR A 57 -19.19 2.90 0.79
CA THR A 57 -19.75 4.11 0.20
C THR A 57 -21.26 4.15 0.39
N GLN A 58 -21.83 5.29 0.76
CA GLN A 58 -23.29 5.42 0.80
C GLN A 58 -23.85 5.27 -0.62
N GLU A 59 -24.83 4.39 -0.78
CA GLU A 59 -25.52 4.22 -2.06
C GLU A 59 -26.15 5.55 -2.52
N HIS A 60 -25.93 5.89 -3.78
CA HIS A 60 -26.60 6.99 -4.47
C HIS A 60 -27.35 6.43 -5.69
N PRO A 61 -28.45 7.07 -6.15
CA PRO A 61 -29.15 6.60 -7.35
C PRO A 61 -28.20 6.52 -8.55
N GLY A 62 -27.89 5.30 -9.00
CA GLY A 62 -26.95 5.03 -10.10
C GLY A 62 -25.57 4.49 -9.68
N SER A 63 -25.26 4.40 -8.38
CA SER A 63 -24.07 3.67 -7.93
C SER A 63 -24.23 2.17 -8.19
N PRO A 64 -23.15 1.44 -8.54
CA PRO A 64 -23.18 -0.01 -8.58
C PRO A 64 -23.73 -0.54 -7.24
N LYS A 65 -24.71 -1.45 -7.29
CA LYS A 65 -25.21 -2.17 -6.11
C LYS A 65 -24.25 -3.29 -5.72
N ILE A 66 -22.98 -2.95 -5.56
CA ILE A 66 -22.02 -3.80 -4.89
C ILE A 66 -22.26 -3.49 -3.43
N GLY A 67 -22.52 -4.49 -2.60
CA GLY A 67 -23.13 -4.34 -1.27
C GLY A 67 -22.29 -3.64 -0.21
N GLU A 68 -21.54 -2.60 -0.57
CA GLU A 68 -20.69 -1.69 0.23
C GLU A 68 -21.49 -0.93 1.28
N GLN A 69 -22.12 -1.65 2.20
CA GLN A 69 -22.77 -1.04 3.34
C GLN A 69 -21.72 -0.33 4.19
N VAL A 70 -22.01 0.94 4.51
CA VAL A 70 -21.12 1.72 5.36
C VAL A 70 -21.11 1.12 6.77
N HIS A 71 -19.94 0.66 7.21
CA HIS A 71 -19.76 0.09 8.54
C HIS A 71 -18.47 0.59 9.18
N ARG A 72 -18.39 0.52 10.51
CA ARG A 72 -17.19 0.95 11.25
C ARG A 72 -16.16 -0.17 11.23
N VAL A 73 -14.94 0.16 10.84
CA VAL A 73 -13.77 -0.71 10.92
C VAL A 73 -12.79 -0.16 11.93
N LYS A 74 -12.18 -1.05 12.71
CA LYS A 74 -11.07 -0.72 13.62
C LYS A 74 -9.82 -1.49 13.24
N ILE A 75 -8.75 -0.75 12.91
CA ILE A 75 -7.40 -1.28 12.75
C ILE A 75 -6.72 -1.24 14.12
N ASN A 76 -6.50 -2.41 14.72
CA ASN A 76 -5.99 -2.50 16.10
C ASN A 76 -4.47 -2.34 16.19
N HIS A 77 -3.75 -2.83 15.18
CA HIS A 77 -2.30 -2.91 15.20
C HIS A 77 -1.71 -2.07 14.07
N PRO A 78 -0.57 -1.40 14.29
CA PRO A 78 0.14 -0.76 13.20
C PRO A 78 0.61 -1.82 12.22
N PHE A 79 0.54 -1.50 10.94
CA PHE A 79 1.07 -2.35 9.88
C PHE A 79 1.95 -1.51 8.95
N TYR A 80 2.72 -2.18 8.11
CA TYR A 80 3.45 -1.54 7.03
C TYR A 80 2.77 -1.88 5.72
N LEU A 81 2.52 -0.88 4.88
CA LEU A 81 2.02 -1.06 3.53
C LEU A 81 3.07 -0.62 2.51
N GLY A 82 3.14 -1.30 1.36
CA GLY A 82 3.99 -0.87 0.25
C GLY A 82 3.65 0.57 -0.13
N VAL A 83 4.68 1.41 -0.30
CA VAL A 83 4.50 2.81 -0.73
C VAL A 83 3.99 2.91 -2.17
N TYR A 84 4.31 1.88 -2.95
CA TYR A 84 3.98 1.70 -4.36
C TYR A 84 3.45 0.29 -4.57
N GLU A 85 2.76 0.07 -5.68
CA GLU A 85 2.52 -1.26 -6.24
C GLU A 85 3.86 -2.02 -6.41
N VAL A 86 3.83 -3.36 -6.35
CA VAL A 86 5.03 -4.18 -6.61
C VAL A 86 5.45 -3.97 -8.06
N THR A 87 6.70 -3.56 -8.27
CA THR A 87 7.21 -3.30 -9.62
C THR A 87 7.60 -4.58 -10.35
N GLN A 88 7.66 -4.54 -11.69
CA GLN A 88 8.11 -5.65 -12.53
C GLN A 88 9.50 -6.16 -12.11
N ALA A 89 10.45 -5.27 -11.84
CA ALA A 89 11.80 -5.66 -11.43
C ALA A 89 11.86 -6.27 -10.02
N GLN A 90 11.03 -5.78 -9.09
CA GLN A 90 10.93 -6.37 -7.74
C GLN A 90 10.31 -7.77 -7.81
N TYR A 91 9.25 -7.92 -8.59
CA TYR A 91 8.59 -9.21 -8.81
C TYR A 91 9.54 -10.22 -9.47
N GLU A 92 10.18 -9.85 -10.57
CA GLU A 92 11.15 -10.70 -11.28
C GLU A 92 12.31 -11.11 -10.38
N ARG A 93 12.79 -10.23 -9.49
CA ARG A 93 13.86 -10.57 -8.54
C ARG A 93 13.47 -11.69 -7.56
N ILE A 94 12.20 -11.81 -7.20
CA ILE A 94 11.69 -12.83 -6.26
C ILE A 94 11.19 -14.07 -6.99
N MET A 95 10.51 -13.88 -8.11
CA MET A 95 9.79 -14.94 -8.83
C MET A 95 10.60 -15.51 -10.00
N GLY A 96 11.63 -14.80 -10.45
CA GLY A 96 12.54 -15.18 -11.54
C GLY A 96 12.09 -14.73 -12.94
N THR A 97 10.81 -14.36 -13.11
CA THR A 97 10.25 -13.83 -14.36
C THR A 97 9.14 -12.82 -14.05
N THR A 98 8.66 -12.10 -15.06
CA THR A 98 7.48 -11.23 -14.97
C THR A 98 6.42 -11.66 -16.00
N PRO A 99 5.15 -11.85 -15.60
CA PRO A 99 4.07 -12.17 -16.52
C PRO A 99 3.47 -10.94 -17.22
N SER A 100 3.98 -9.74 -16.92
CA SER A 100 3.37 -8.48 -17.34
C SER A 100 3.20 -8.37 -18.86
N PHE A 101 2.01 -7.97 -19.26
CA PHE A 101 1.68 -7.58 -20.62
C PHE A 101 2.42 -6.31 -21.06
N TYR A 102 2.55 -5.31 -20.18
CA TYR A 102 3.22 -4.04 -20.49
C TYR A 102 4.74 -4.13 -20.24
N GLN A 103 5.46 -4.79 -21.14
CA GLN A 103 6.92 -4.95 -21.12
C GLN A 103 7.58 -4.38 -22.39
N ALA A 104 8.81 -3.88 -22.29
CA ALA A 104 9.59 -3.52 -23.47
C ALA A 104 10.23 -4.77 -24.11
N PRO A 105 10.33 -4.89 -25.46
CA PRO A 105 9.84 -3.98 -26.50
C PRO A 105 8.46 -4.39 -27.07
N ASN A 106 7.54 -4.94 -26.27
CA ASN A 106 6.25 -5.45 -26.75
C ASN A 106 5.31 -4.29 -27.17
N ILE A 107 5.41 -3.88 -28.43
CA ILE A 107 4.44 -3.02 -29.09
C ILE A 107 3.35 -3.92 -29.71
N GLN A 108 2.30 -4.22 -28.94
CA GLN A 108 1.11 -4.91 -29.46
C GLN A 108 0.09 -3.89 -30.02
N PRO A 109 -0.66 -4.26 -31.07
CA PRO A 109 -1.38 -3.31 -31.93
C PRO A 109 -2.46 -2.48 -31.20
N ALA A 110 -2.69 -1.28 -31.72
CA ALA A 110 -3.55 -0.22 -31.20
C ALA A 110 -5.06 -0.55 -31.07
N PHE A 111 -5.48 -1.81 -31.19
CA PHE A 111 -6.89 -2.21 -31.14
C PHE A 111 -7.53 -2.01 -29.75
N LEU A 112 -6.73 -1.93 -28.67
CA LEU A 112 -7.25 -1.76 -27.30
C LEU A 112 -7.53 -0.29 -26.93
N HIS A 113 -6.83 0.67 -27.55
CA HIS A 113 -7.03 2.09 -27.28
C HIS A 113 -6.55 2.94 -28.48
N PRO A 114 -7.40 3.81 -29.05
CA PRO A 114 -7.09 4.53 -30.30
C PRO A 114 -5.89 5.47 -30.19
N ASN A 115 -5.51 5.86 -28.96
CA ASN A 115 -4.39 6.76 -28.67
C ASN A 115 -3.27 6.09 -27.86
N ARG A 116 -3.08 4.76 -27.98
CA ARG A 116 -2.08 4.03 -27.19
C ARG A 116 -0.66 4.51 -27.49
N SER A 117 0.07 4.89 -26.44
CA SER A 117 1.52 5.13 -26.54
C SER A 117 2.27 3.83 -26.30
N ALA A 118 3.47 3.67 -26.87
CA ALA A 118 4.33 2.55 -26.52
C ALA A 118 4.85 2.72 -25.08
N PRO A 119 5.06 1.63 -24.32
CA PRO A 119 5.73 1.71 -23.03
C PRO A 119 7.15 2.27 -23.19
N LYS A 120 7.69 2.85 -22.12
CA LYS A 120 9.10 3.27 -22.07
C LYS A 120 10.00 2.06 -22.35
N SER A 121 11.20 2.29 -22.88
CA SER A 121 12.16 1.22 -23.19
C SER A 121 12.62 0.42 -21.97
N ASP A 122 12.42 0.98 -20.78
CA ASP A 122 12.66 0.34 -19.49
C ASP A 122 11.33 0.31 -18.72
N THR A 123 10.84 -0.90 -18.43
CA THR A 123 9.61 -1.14 -17.66
C THR A 123 9.87 -1.63 -16.24
N SER A 124 11.12 -1.60 -15.77
CA SER A 124 11.51 -2.08 -14.44
C SER A 124 10.71 -1.44 -13.31
N GLY A 125 10.38 -0.15 -13.43
CA GLY A 125 9.60 0.62 -12.46
C GLY A 125 8.09 0.62 -12.69
N TYR A 126 7.58 -0.11 -13.69
CA TYR A 126 6.13 -0.28 -13.89
C TYR A 126 5.59 -1.29 -12.88
N PRO A 127 4.30 -1.22 -12.49
CA PRO A 127 3.69 -2.26 -11.68
C PRO A 127 3.73 -3.60 -12.44
N VAL A 128 3.91 -4.68 -11.68
CA VAL A 128 3.67 -6.02 -12.21
C VAL A 128 2.16 -6.23 -12.36
N GLU A 129 1.75 -6.66 -13.54
CA GLU A 129 0.37 -7.11 -13.81
C GLU A 129 0.36 -8.46 -14.54
N LYS A 130 -0.84 -9.01 -14.80
CA LYS A 130 -1.07 -10.43 -15.16
C LYS A 130 -0.66 -11.42 -14.06
N VAL A 131 -0.78 -10.99 -12.80
CA VAL A 131 -0.49 -11.78 -11.61
C VAL A 131 -1.82 -12.23 -10.99
N SER A 132 -1.97 -13.53 -10.76
CA SER A 132 -3.13 -14.07 -10.01
C SER A 132 -3.02 -13.76 -8.53
N TRP A 133 -4.09 -13.98 -7.77
CA TRP A 133 -4.04 -13.85 -6.31
C TRP A 133 -3.04 -14.83 -5.68
N GLU A 134 -2.98 -16.05 -6.22
CA GLU A 134 -2.05 -17.10 -5.81
C GLU A 134 -0.60 -16.68 -6.07
N ASP A 135 -0.32 -16.15 -7.25
CA ASP A 135 1.02 -15.64 -7.60
C ASP A 135 1.45 -14.47 -6.68
N ALA A 136 0.50 -13.61 -6.30
CA ALA A 136 0.77 -12.47 -5.42
C ALA A 136 1.06 -12.94 -3.98
N THR A 137 0.32 -13.94 -3.50
CA THR A 137 0.57 -14.59 -2.20
C THR A 137 1.92 -15.31 -2.19
N GLU A 138 2.24 -16.05 -3.25
CA GLU A 138 3.54 -16.72 -3.38
C GLU A 138 4.71 -15.72 -3.39
N PHE A 139 4.56 -14.58 -4.06
CA PHE A 139 5.56 -13.49 -4.01
C PHE A 139 5.81 -13.04 -2.56
N CYS A 140 4.75 -12.82 -1.77
CA CYS A 140 4.85 -12.44 -0.36
C CYS A 140 5.55 -13.51 0.49
N GLU A 141 5.22 -14.79 0.27
CA GLU A 141 5.86 -15.92 0.96
C GLU A 141 7.36 -16.00 0.64
N ARG A 142 7.73 -15.97 -0.64
CA ARG A 142 9.13 -16.03 -1.07
C ARG A 142 9.93 -14.81 -0.61
N LEU A 143 9.32 -13.62 -0.60
CA LEU A 143 9.94 -12.42 -0.05
C LEU A 143 10.21 -12.55 1.46
N SER A 144 9.25 -13.10 2.21
CA SER A 144 9.40 -13.39 3.64
C SER A 144 10.49 -14.43 3.90
N ASP A 145 10.73 -15.32 2.94
CA ASP A 145 11.70 -16.41 3.06
C ASP A 145 13.16 -15.99 2.85
N LEU A 146 13.42 -14.80 2.33
CA LEU A 146 14.77 -14.25 2.18
C LEU A 146 15.50 -14.17 3.53
N ALA A 147 16.80 -14.48 3.51
CA ALA A 147 17.62 -14.52 4.74
C ALA A 147 17.65 -13.17 5.46
N GLU A 148 17.75 -12.08 4.70
CA GLU A 148 17.76 -10.70 5.22
C GLU A 148 16.42 -10.33 5.88
N GLU A 149 15.30 -10.81 5.32
CA GLU A 149 13.96 -10.52 5.86
C GLU A 149 13.67 -11.36 7.11
N LYS A 150 14.07 -12.63 7.11
CA LYS A 150 14.06 -13.48 8.31
C LYS A 150 14.93 -12.91 9.43
N ALA A 151 16.14 -12.46 9.12
CA ALA A 151 17.03 -11.85 10.09
C ALA A 151 16.45 -10.54 10.67
N ALA A 152 15.68 -9.81 9.87
CA ALA A 152 14.97 -8.61 10.30
C ALA A 152 13.59 -8.90 10.96
N GLY A 153 13.17 -10.16 11.04
CA GLY A 153 11.88 -10.57 11.62
C GLY A 153 10.68 -10.06 10.83
N ARG A 154 10.79 -9.92 9.51
CA ARG A 154 9.73 -9.37 8.65
C ARG A 154 8.97 -10.49 7.95
N ILE A 155 7.66 -10.33 7.91
CA ILE A 155 6.73 -11.21 7.22
C ILE A 155 5.88 -10.31 6.31
N TYR A 156 5.69 -10.75 5.08
CA TYR A 156 4.93 -10.07 4.05
C TYR A 156 3.70 -10.88 3.69
N HIS A 157 2.59 -10.20 3.46
CA HIS A 157 1.32 -10.74 2.97
C HIS A 157 0.57 -9.64 2.25
N LEU A 158 -0.51 -10.00 1.53
CA LEU A 158 -1.45 -9.02 0.97
C LEU A 158 -2.13 -8.25 2.11
N PRO A 159 -2.45 -6.96 1.93
CA PRO A 159 -3.28 -6.24 2.89
C PRO A 159 -4.67 -6.86 2.94
N THR A 160 -5.35 -6.76 4.07
CA THR A 160 -6.81 -6.96 4.06
C THR A 160 -7.46 -5.81 3.29
N GLU A 161 -8.67 -6.02 2.78
CA GLU A 161 -9.46 -4.98 2.12
C GLU A 161 -9.68 -3.79 3.08
N ALA A 162 -9.94 -4.10 4.35
CA ALA A 162 -10.07 -3.13 5.43
C ALA A 162 -8.79 -2.29 5.63
N GLN A 163 -7.62 -2.91 5.61
CA GLN A 163 -6.32 -2.22 5.67
C GLN A 163 -6.08 -1.36 4.43
N TRP A 164 -6.39 -1.90 3.24
CA TRP A 164 -6.18 -1.22 1.98
C TRP A 164 -7.04 0.04 1.86
N GLU A 165 -8.34 -0.04 2.15
CA GLU A 165 -9.23 1.13 2.07
C GLU A 165 -8.88 2.17 3.15
N TYR A 166 -8.54 1.74 4.37
CA TYR A 166 -8.07 2.65 5.43
C TYR A 166 -6.83 3.43 4.98
N ALA A 167 -5.86 2.73 4.40
CA ALA A 167 -4.64 3.30 3.85
C ALA A 167 -4.90 4.21 2.65
N CYS A 168 -5.81 3.82 1.76
CA CYS A 168 -6.23 4.61 0.60
C CYS A 168 -6.79 5.95 1.05
N ARG A 169 -7.80 5.94 1.94
CA ARG A 169 -8.47 7.15 2.45
C ARG A 169 -7.53 8.08 3.19
N ALA A 170 -6.52 7.56 3.88
CA ALA A 170 -5.54 8.37 4.62
C ALA A 170 -6.15 9.45 5.53
N GLY A 171 -7.32 9.15 6.12
CA GLY A 171 -8.07 10.06 7.00
C GLY A 171 -9.17 10.89 6.32
N THR A 172 -9.29 10.87 4.99
CA THR A 172 -10.41 11.52 4.29
C THR A 172 -11.71 10.73 4.47
N LYS A 173 -12.84 11.42 4.26
CA LYS A 173 -14.20 10.84 4.25
C LYS A 173 -14.88 10.97 2.89
N SER A 174 -14.20 11.58 1.92
CA SER A 174 -14.66 11.75 0.55
C SER A 174 -14.47 10.45 -0.25
N SER A 175 -14.94 10.45 -1.50
CA SER A 175 -14.73 9.34 -2.45
C SER A 175 -13.27 9.15 -2.86
N PHE A 176 -12.42 10.17 -2.65
CA PHE A 176 -11.00 10.14 -3.00
C PHE A 176 -10.12 10.45 -1.79
N SER A 177 -8.84 10.12 -1.86
CA SER A 177 -7.86 10.36 -0.78
C SER A 177 -7.33 11.81 -0.73
N PHE A 178 -7.92 12.67 -1.55
CA PHE A 178 -7.60 14.09 -1.64
C PHE A 178 -8.87 14.92 -1.51
N ASP A 179 -8.70 16.16 -1.04
CA ASP A 179 -9.75 17.16 -1.02
C ASP A 179 -9.88 17.79 -2.41
N GLY A 180 -11.10 17.87 -2.95
CA GLY A 180 -11.37 18.54 -4.22
C GLY A 180 -12.43 17.85 -5.07
N GLU A 181 -12.64 18.42 -6.26
CA GLU A 181 -13.57 17.87 -7.26
C GLU A 181 -12.97 16.61 -7.92
N PRO A 182 -13.81 15.67 -8.41
CA PRO A 182 -13.36 14.49 -9.16
C PRO A 182 -12.41 14.79 -10.33
N ASN A 183 -12.49 16.01 -10.88
CA ASN A 183 -11.60 16.48 -11.95
C ASN A 183 -10.11 16.51 -11.56
N ASN A 184 -9.79 16.47 -10.26
CA ASN A 184 -8.40 16.41 -9.79
C ASN A 184 -7.81 14.99 -9.82
N LEU A 185 -8.61 13.95 -10.14
CA LEU A 185 -8.15 12.55 -10.17
C LEU A 185 -6.90 12.35 -11.05
N GLY A 186 -6.78 13.09 -12.15
CA GLY A 186 -5.61 13.02 -13.03
C GLY A 186 -4.28 13.43 -12.38
N GLU A 187 -4.30 14.09 -11.22
CA GLU A 187 -3.10 14.41 -10.44
C GLU A 187 -2.70 13.28 -9.47
N TYR A 188 -3.57 12.30 -9.24
CA TYR A 188 -3.42 11.27 -8.20
C TYR A 188 -3.51 9.83 -8.72
N GLY A 189 -4.09 9.60 -9.91
CA GLY A 189 -4.28 8.27 -10.47
C GLY A 189 -4.21 8.21 -12.00
N TRP A 190 -3.72 7.08 -12.50
CA TRP A 190 -3.79 6.71 -13.91
C TRP A 190 -5.07 5.91 -14.17
N TYR A 191 -5.99 6.46 -14.94
CA TYR A 191 -7.28 5.85 -15.25
C TYR A 191 -7.54 5.90 -16.76
N TRP A 192 -8.71 5.43 -17.20
CA TRP A 192 -9.04 5.26 -18.62
C TRP A 192 -8.70 6.50 -19.48
N ASP A 193 -9.06 7.70 -19.06
CA ASP A 193 -8.90 8.91 -19.88
C ASP A 193 -7.46 9.42 -19.98
N ASN A 194 -6.63 9.26 -18.93
CA ASN A 194 -5.27 9.82 -18.89
C ASN A 194 -4.15 8.78 -19.06
N SER A 195 -4.43 7.48 -18.85
CA SER A 195 -3.45 6.39 -18.92
C SER A 195 -2.93 6.13 -20.32
N ARG A 196 -3.65 6.58 -21.35
CA ARG A 196 -3.39 6.25 -22.76
C ARG A 196 -3.37 4.74 -23.02
N GLY A 197 -4.17 3.97 -22.28
CA GLY A 197 -4.32 2.53 -22.47
C GLY A 197 -3.06 1.72 -22.09
N GLN A 198 -2.32 2.15 -21.07
CA GLN A 198 -1.21 1.41 -20.50
C GLN A 198 -1.01 1.72 -19.01
N THR A 199 -0.30 0.84 -18.31
CA THR A 199 0.27 1.16 -16.99
C THR A 199 1.40 2.18 -17.12
N HIS A 200 1.76 2.80 -16.01
CA HIS A 200 2.85 3.78 -15.91
C HIS A 200 3.80 3.41 -14.77
N PRO A 201 5.03 3.94 -14.76
CA PRO A 201 5.91 3.77 -13.61
C PRO A 201 5.23 4.20 -12.31
N VAL A 202 5.43 3.41 -11.26
CA VAL A 202 4.84 3.67 -9.95
C VAL A 202 5.31 5.02 -9.40
N GLY A 203 4.41 5.74 -8.74
CA GLY A 203 4.74 6.97 -8.04
C GLY A 203 5.01 8.19 -8.93
N GLU A 204 4.54 8.20 -10.17
CA GLU A 204 4.67 9.38 -11.07
C GLU A 204 3.67 10.50 -10.75
N LEU A 205 2.55 10.17 -10.08
CA LEU A 205 1.51 11.12 -9.67
C LEU A 205 1.62 11.47 -8.18
N LYS A 206 0.73 12.32 -7.66
CA LYS A 206 0.76 12.73 -6.24
C LYS A 206 0.35 11.59 -5.32
N PRO A 207 1.01 11.44 -4.15
CA PRO A 207 0.57 10.50 -3.14
C PRO A 207 -0.64 11.05 -2.35
N ASN A 208 -1.29 10.18 -1.58
CA ASN A 208 -2.23 10.59 -0.55
C ASN A 208 -1.52 11.22 0.67
N ALA A 209 -2.30 11.66 1.66
CA ALA A 209 -1.80 12.32 2.86
C ALA A 209 -0.83 11.47 3.71
N TRP A 210 -0.79 10.15 3.52
CA TRP A 210 0.12 9.24 4.22
C TRP A 210 1.35 8.87 3.39
N GLY A 211 1.47 9.40 2.16
CA GLY A 211 2.62 9.17 1.29
C GLY A 211 2.54 7.84 0.53
N LEU A 212 1.33 7.31 0.31
CA LEU A 212 1.06 6.16 -0.56
C LEU A 212 0.65 6.65 -1.94
N TYR A 213 1.17 6.02 -2.98
CA TYR A 213 0.95 6.41 -4.38
C TYR A 213 -0.02 5.45 -5.06
N ASP A 214 -0.56 5.88 -6.20
CA ASP A 214 -1.33 5.05 -7.14
C ASP A 214 -2.62 4.42 -6.57
N MET A 215 -3.01 4.73 -5.33
CA MET A 215 -4.24 4.25 -4.66
C MET A 215 -5.57 4.51 -5.40
N HIS A 216 -5.54 5.28 -6.49
CA HIS A 216 -6.72 5.63 -7.32
C HIS A 216 -6.51 5.31 -8.81
N GLY A 217 -5.58 4.41 -9.19
CA GLY A 217 -5.38 4.03 -10.58
C GLY A 217 -4.14 3.15 -10.81
N ASN A 218 -3.63 3.18 -12.05
CA ASN A 218 -2.54 2.34 -12.55
C ASN A 218 -2.93 0.86 -12.71
N VAL A 219 -2.92 0.06 -11.64
CA VAL A 219 -3.50 -1.30 -11.65
C VAL A 219 -4.42 -1.51 -10.45
N SER A 220 -5.33 -2.49 -10.55
CA SER A 220 -6.07 -2.95 -9.38
C SER A 220 -5.18 -3.83 -8.51
N GLU A 221 -5.28 -3.69 -7.19
CA GLU A 221 -4.42 -4.35 -6.22
C GLU A 221 -5.15 -5.48 -5.49
N TRP A 222 -4.52 -6.66 -5.42
CA TRP A 222 -5.07 -7.79 -4.70
C TRP A 222 -5.05 -7.57 -3.18
N CYS A 223 -6.18 -7.82 -2.53
CA CYS A 223 -6.30 -7.92 -1.08
C CYS A 223 -6.40 -9.39 -0.64
N LEU A 224 -6.18 -9.64 0.66
CA LEU A 224 -6.21 -10.97 1.25
C LEU A 224 -7.61 -11.59 1.24
N ASP A 225 -8.64 -10.76 1.36
CA ASP A 225 -10.03 -11.16 1.56
C ASP A 225 -10.64 -11.84 0.32
N TRP A 226 -11.49 -12.84 0.58
CA TRP A 226 -12.44 -13.31 -0.42
C TRP A 226 -13.55 -12.28 -0.57
N PHE A 227 -14.02 -12.06 -1.80
CA PHE A 227 -15.18 -11.21 -2.03
C PHE A 227 -16.44 -11.82 -1.39
N ASP A 228 -17.01 -11.13 -0.40
CA ASP A 228 -18.25 -11.51 0.28
C ASP A 228 -19.08 -10.26 0.66
N GLN A 229 -20.29 -10.44 1.18
CA GLN A 229 -21.12 -9.34 1.70
C GLN A 229 -20.52 -8.76 2.99
N TYR A 230 -20.48 -7.43 3.10
CA TYR A 230 -19.98 -6.77 4.31
C TYR A 230 -20.93 -7.01 5.50
N PRO A 231 -20.38 -7.21 6.70
CA PRO A 231 -21.18 -7.41 7.90
C PRO A 231 -21.88 -6.10 8.31
N GLU A 232 -23.10 -6.21 8.85
CA GLU A 232 -23.82 -5.05 9.43
C GLU A 232 -23.22 -4.58 10.77
N THR A 233 -22.19 -5.27 11.28
CA THR A 233 -21.58 -5.00 12.59
C THR A 233 -20.16 -4.43 12.45
N THR A 234 -19.60 -3.93 13.56
CA THR A 234 -18.23 -3.39 13.55
C THR A 234 -17.23 -4.49 13.22
N GLN A 235 -16.47 -4.31 12.14
CA GLN A 235 -15.38 -5.22 11.78
C GLN A 235 -14.10 -4.81 12.49
N THR A 236 -13.37 -5.83 12.92
CA THR A 236 -12.05 -5.68 13.52
C THR A 236 -11.07 -6.41 12.62
N ASP A 237 -10.03 -5.70 12.22
CA ASP A 237 -8.87 -6.25 11.51
C ASP A 237 -7.87 -6.88 12.48
#